data_AF-A0A929LEQ7-F1
#
_entry.id   AF-A0A929LEQ7-F1
#
_cell.length_a   1.000
_cell.length_b   1.000
_cell.length_c   1.000
_cell.angle_alpha   90.00
_cell.angle_beta   90.00
_cell.angle_gamma   90.00
#
_symmetry.space_group_name_H-M   'P 1'
#
loop_
_entity.id
_entity.type
_entity.pdbx_description
1 polymer ?
#
loop_
_entity_poly.entity_id
_entity_poly.type
_entity_poly.pdbx_seq_one_letter_code
_entity_poly.pdbx_strand_id
1 'polypeptide(L)'
;MSPQSSRPSFGRALRDRRHELGLSIEDVAELDGPSPSSLNRLENDKVINPHRKTMQALDRILQWDEGTTQRLFRDSQARDEHSSSSRPALLIHEDEIAELMTWNSLLAQHHQHTGDFTASTFTDKITAITNTLLGRWIDTTIESNDPVALRLLTNIVSNQPLVAPESPDYDGQLYRRWRLGLIPDDQLGDDTIARYRQRNLQPTRRF
;
A
#
# COMPACT_ATOMS: atom_id res chain seq x y z
N MET A 1 -16.46 31.97 -0.51
CA MET A 1 -15.57 30.78 -0.49
C MET A 1 -14.22 31.23 -1.02
N SER A 2 -13.24 31.42 -0.14
CA SER A 2 -11.88 31.77 -0.56
C SER A 2 -11.19 30.50 -1.08
N PRO A 3 -10.47 30.55 -2.21
CA PRO A 3 -9.67 29.41 -2.65
C PRO A 3 -8.58 29.17 -1.60
N GLN A 4 -8.53 27.96 -1.04
CA GLN A 4 -7.38 27.55 -0.23
C GLN A 4 -6.15 27.58 -1.14
N SER A 5 -5.32 28.60 -0.98
CA SER A 5 -4.05 28.73 -1.68
C SER A 5 -3.18 27.51 -1.30
N SER A 6 -3.10 26.53 -2.19
CA SER A 6 -2.26 25.34 -2.01
C SER A 6 -0.80 25.76 -1.84
N ARG A 7 -0.28 25.71 -0.61
CA ARG A 7 1.14 25.95 -0.31
C ARG A 7 2.03 25.00 -1.14
N PRO A 8 3.21 25.42 -1.61
CA PRO A 8 4.11 24.60 -2.45
C PRO A 8 4.62 23.33 -1.74
N SER A 9 5.07 22.32 -2.50
CA SER A 9 5.76 21.13 -1.95
C SER A 9 7.16 21.51 -1.43
N PHE A 10 7.80 20.62 -0.67
CA PHE A 10 9.14 20.86 -0.12
C PHE A 10 10.18 21.10 -1.21
N GLY A 11 10.27 20.19 -2.18
CA GLY A 11 11.21 20.31 -3.29
C GLY A 11 10.98 21.57 -4.14
N ARG A 12 9.70 21.94 -4.33
CA ARG A 12 9.35 23.19 -4.99
C ARG A 12 9.77 24.42 -4.19
N ALA A 13 9.55 24.44 -2.87
CA ALA A 13 9.95 25.56 -2.02
C ALA A 13 11.48 25.78 -2.04
N LEU A 14 12.26 24.69 -2.06
CA LEU A 14 13.72 24.75 -2.23
C LEU A 14 14.11 25.37 -3.58
N ARG A 15 13.51 24.87 -4.67
CA ARG A 15 13.80 25.35 -6.02
C ARG A 15 13.44 26.81 -6.21
N ASP A 16 12.25 27.19 -5.77
CA ASP A 16 11.74 28.56 -5.89
C ASP A 16 12.67 29.51 -5.12
N ARG A 17 13.06 29.15 -3.89
CA ARG A 17 14.01 29.94 -3.11
C ARG A 17 15.40 30.03 -3.73
N ARG A 18 15.92 28.92 -4.26
CA ARG A 18 17.21 28.91 -4.96
C ARG A 18 17.19 29.86 -6.16
N HIS A 19 16.11 29.85 -6.94
CA HIS A 19 15.94 30.76 -8.08
C HIS A 19 15.77 32.22 -7.65
N GLU A 20 15.06 32.51 -6.55
CA GLU A 20 14.97 33.87 -5.99
C GLU A 20 16.34 34.45 -5.63
N LEU A 21 17.28 33.60 -5.20
CA LEU A 21 18.66 33.97 -4.88
C LEU A 21 19.58 33.95 -6.10
N GLY A 22 19.07 33.59 -7.29
CA GLY A 22 19.85 33.51 -8.52
C GLY A 22 20.90 32.38 -8.54
N LEU A 23 20.76 31.38 -7.67
CA LEU A 23 21.73 30.30 -7.52
C LEU A 23 21.44 29.17 -8.53
N SER A 24 22.48 28.67 -9.19
CA SER A 24 22.44 27.41 -9.93
C SER A 24 22.50 26.20 -8.99
N ILE A 25 22.27 25.00 -9.52
CA ILE A 25 22.42 23.77 -8.73
C ILE A 25 23.89 23.56 -8.37
N GLU A 26 24.78 23.93 -9.28
CA GLU A 26 26.23 23.89 -9.16
C GLU A 26 26.72 24.87 -8.09
N ASP A 27 26.18 26.10 -8.06
CA ASP A 27 26.54 27.13 -7.08
C ASP A 27 26.25 26.66 -5.65
N VAL A 28 25.12 25.97 -5.44
CA VAL A 28 24.78 25.40 -4.13
C VAL A 28 25.82 24.38 -3.70
N ALA A 29 26.32 23.55 -4.62
CA ALA A 29 27.36 22.58 -4.30
C ALA A 29 28.71 23.26 -4.00
N GLU A 30 29.04 24.34 -4.70
CA GLU A 30 30.24 25.16 -4.44
C GLU A 30 30.19 25.88 -3.09
N LEU A 31 28.99 26.25 -2.62
CA LEU A 31 28.75 26.90 -1.32
C LEU A 31 28.65 25.91 -0.14
N ASP A 32 29.37 24.78 -0.20
CA ASP A 32 29.32 23.68 0.78
C ASP A 32 27.91 23.05 0.95
N GLY A 33 27.09 23.09 -0.09
CA GLY A 33 25.76 22.48 -0.10
C GLY A 33 25.75 21.01 -0.50
N PRO A 34 24.56 20.41 -0.65
CA PRO A 34 24.43 19.07 -1.23
C PRO A 34 24.99 19.01 -2.66
N SER A 35 25.45 17.83 -3.07
CA SER A 35 25.89 17.61 -4.46
C SER A 35 24.76 17.94 -5.46
N PRO A 36 25.08 18.28 -6.73
CA PRO A 36 24.08 18.57 -7.74
C PRO A 36 23.02 17.49 -7.90
N SER A 37 23.44 16.22 -7.86
CA SER A 37 22.55 15.06 -7.89
C SER A 37 21.64 14.95 -6.66
N SER A 38 22.17 15.26 -5.47
CA SER A 38 21.41 15.22 -4.21
C SER A 38 20.41 16.37 -4.15
N LEU A 39 20.82 17.58 -4.54
CA LEU A 39 19.95 18.75 -4.62
C LEU A 39 18.83 18.52 -5.63
N ASN A 40 19.13 18.01 -6.81
CA ASN A 40 18.12 17.68 -7.81
C ASN A 40 17.12 16.62 -7.30
N ARG A 41 17.58 15.63 -6.52
CA ARG A 41 16.66 14.68 -5.87
C ARG A 41 15.79 15.34 -4.80
N LEU A 42 16.34 16.27 -4.02
CA LEU A 42 15.60 17.02 -2.99
C LEU A 42 14.55 17.93 -3.62
N GLU A 43 14.89 18.68 -4.66
CA GLU A 43 13.96 19.57 -5.36
C GLU A 43 12.82 18.85 -6.10
N ASN A 44 12.98 17.55 -6.37
CA ASN A 44 11.96 16.71 -6.99
C ASN A 44 11.27 15.77 -5.99
N ASP A 45 11.39 16.02 -4.69
CA ASP A 45 10.74 15.23 -3.63
C ASP A 45 11.10 13.71 -3.69
N LYS A 46 12.30 13.36 -4.19
CA LYS A 46 12.79 11.97 -4.35
C LYS A 46 13.65 11.47 -3.19
N VAL A 47 13.70 12.21 -2.09
CA VAL A 47 14.50 11.87 -0.91
C VAL A 47 13.56 11.60 0.26
N ILE A 48 13.60 10.37 0.77
CA ILE A 48 12.74 9.91 1.87
C ILE A 48 13.27 10.40 3.23
N ASN A 49 14.59 10.54 3.38
CA ASN A 49 15.20 11.02 4.62
C ASN A 49 16.49 11.80 4.34
N PRO A 50 16.44 13.14 4.21
CA PRO A 50 17.62 13.97 4.04
C PRO A 50 18.45 13.98 5.34
N HIS A 51 19.78 13.94 5.22
CA HIS A 51 20.65 14.03 6.39
C HIS A 51 20.54 15.40 7.07
N ARG A 52 20.62 15.43 8.42
CA ARG A 52 20.58 16.67 9.21
C ARG A 52 21.60 17.71 8.75
N LYS A 53 22.83 17.28 8.45
CA LYS A 53 23.91 18.15 7.94
C LYS A 53 23.52 18.83 6.63
N THR A 54 22.83 18.11 5.74
CA THR A 54 22.32 18.65 4.47
C THR A 54 21.22 19.69 4.71
N MET A 55 20.30 19.43 5.65
CA MET A 55 19.26 20.40 6.00
C MET A 55 19.84 21.70 6.56
N GLN A 56 20.83 21.61 7.45
CA GLN A 56 21.51 22.79 8.01
C GLN A 56 22.31 23.57 6.96
N ALA A 57 22.97 22.86 6.03
CA ALA A 57 23.66 23.50 4.92
C ALA A 57 22.68 24.26 4.01
N LEU A 58 21.51 23.68 3.74
CA LEU A 58 20.45 24.31 2.95
C LEU A 58 19.85 25.54 3.64
N ASP A 59 19.60 25.50 4.95
CA ASP A 59 19.15 26.67 5.70
C ASP A 59 20.12 27.84 5.52
N ARG A 60 21.43 27.58 5.65
CA ARG A 60 22.47 28.59 5.47
C ARG A 60 22.53 29.14 4.04
N ILE A 61 22.58 28.27 3.03
CA ILE A 61 22.77 28.66 1.62
C ILE A 61 21.53 29.38 1.08
N LEU A 62 20.34 28.91 1.46
CA LEU A 62 19.06 29.50 1.04
C LEU A 62 18.62 30.69 1.91
N GLN A 63 19.50 31.12 2.82
CA GLN A 63 19.29 32.26 3.71
C GLN A 63 17.95 32.14 4.46
N TRP A 64 17.71 30.97 5.03
CA TRP A 64 16.60 30.71 5.94
C TRP A 64 17.10 30.61 7.37
N ASP A 65 16.19 30.87 8.31
CA ASP A 65 16.45 30.60 9.72
C ASP A 65 16.73 29.11 9.95
N GLU A 66 17.61 28.81 10.89
CA GLU A 66 17.98 27.43 11.22
C GLU A 66 16.73 26.57 11.54
N GLY A 67 16.65 25.39 10.92
CA GLY A 67 15.55 24.45 11.08
C GLY A 67 14.37 24.68 10.13
N THR A 68 14.41 25.71 9.27
CA THR A 68 13.35 25.97 8.30
C THR A 68 13.21 24.84 7.28
N THR A 69 14.33 24.35 6.73
CA THR A 69 14.36 23.22 5.78
C THR A 69 13.78 21.97 6.43
N GLN A 70 14.11 21.70 7.69
CA GLN A 70 13.57 20.56 8.43
C GLN A 70 12.06 20.69 8.65
N ARG A 71 11.58 21.90 8.98
CA ARG A 71 10.15 22.18 9.15
C ARG A 71 9.39 22.01 7.83
N LEU A 72 9.89 22.57 6.74
CA LEU A 72 9.29 22.44 5.41
C LEU A 72 9.21 20.97 4.96
N PHE A 73 10.26 20.19 5.21
CA PHE A 73 10.28 18.76 4.91
C PHE A 73 9.25 17.99 5.76
N ARG A 74 9.16 18.28 7.07
CA ARG A 74 8.17 17.64 7.94
C ARG A 74 6.74 17.97 7.51
N ASP A 75 6.48 19.23 7.20
CA ASP A 75 5.17 19.70 6.76
C ASP A 75 4.78 19.07 5.42
N SER A 76 5.73 18.83 4.52
CA SER A 76 5.45 18.10 3.28
C SER A 76 5.16 16.62 3.53
N GLN A 77 5.90 15.95 4.42
CA GLN A 77 5.62 14.56 4.80
C GLN A 77 4.24 14.41 5.45
N ALA A 78 3.88 15.30 6.37
CA ALA A 78 2.55 15.31 6.98
C ALA A 78 1.43 15.54 5.94
N ARG A 79 1.69 16.32 4.88
CA ARG A 79 0.77 16.50 3.75
C ARG A 79 0.70 15.28 2.85
N ASP A 80 1.81 14.61 2.60
CA ASP A 80 1.83 13.35 1.85
C ASP A 80 1.05 12.26 2.63
N GLU A 81 1.15 12.22 3.95
CA GLU A 81 0.31 11.37 4.82
C GLU A 81 -1.19 11.77 4.78
N HIS A 82 -1.51 13.07 4.82
CA HIS A 82 -2.90 13.55 4.75
C HIS A 82 -3.53 13.48 3.34
N SER A 83 -2.71 13.48 2.29
CA SER A 83 -3.15 13.38 0.89
C SER A 83 -3.15 11.94 0.38
N SER A 84 -2.26 11.08 0.89
CA SER A 84 -2.33 9.64 0.67
C SER A 84 -3.50 8.99 1.42
N SER A 85 -3.97 9.61 2.50
CA SER A 85 -5.28 9.31 3.13
C SER A 85 -6.48 9.94 2.41
N SER A 86 -6.27 10.67 1.30
CA SER A 86 -7.35 11.20 0.44
C SER A 86 -7.65 10.34 -0.78
N ARG A 87 -7.07 9.14 -0.92
CA ARG A 87 -7.90 8.07 -1.49
C ARG A 87 -8.95 7.81 -0.43
N PRO A 88 -10.26 7.93 -0.72
CA PRO A 88 -11.22 7.30 0.17
C PRO A 88 -10.75 5.85 0.25
N ALA A 89 -10.28 5.43 1.43
CA ALA A 89 -10.30 4.03 1.76
C ALA A 89 -11.77 3.69 1.53
N LEU A 90 -12.05 2.90 0.49
CA LEU A 90 -13.37 2.31 0.38
C LEU A 90 -13.53 1.58 1.70
N LEU A 91 -14.37 2.13 2.58
CA LEU A 91 -14.89 1.42 3.74
C LEU A 91 -15.75 0.32 3.12
N ILE A 92 -15.11 -0.78 2.75
CA ILE A 92 -15.84 -1.99 2.43
C ILE A 92 -16.26 -2.51 3.78
N HIS A 93 -17.54 -2.40 4.08
CA HIS A 93 -18.07 -2.91 5.33
C HIS A 93 -17.95 -4.44 5.33
N GLU A 94 -17.76 -5.04 6.50
CA GLU A 94 -17.50 -6.48 6.64
C GLU A 94 -18.65 -7.34 6.05
N ASP A 95 -19.86 -6.80 6.04
CA ASP A 95 -21.04 -7.38 5.40
C ASP A 95 -20.94 -7.36 3.86
N GLU A 96 -20.47 -6.28 3.24
CA GLU A 96 -20.26 -6.20 1.79
C GLU A 96 -19.18 -7.20 1.32
N ILE A 97 -18.13 -7.41 2.12
CA ILE A 97 -17.12 -8.43 1.84
C ILE A 97 -17.72 -9.83 1.97
N ALA A 98 -18.50 -10.08 3.03
CA ALA A 98 -19.16 -11.36 3.24
C ALA A 98 -20.20 -11.69 2.16
N GLU A 99 -20.95 -10.71 1.67
CA GLU A 99 -21.90 -10.86 0.56
C GLU A 99 -21.17 -11.19 -0.74
N LEU A 100 -20.13 -10.44 -1.09
CA LEU A 100 -19.32 -10.70 -2.27
C LEU A 100 -18.72 -12.11 -2.23
N MET A 101 -18.28 -12.58 -1.06
CA MET A 101 -17.77 -13.93 -0.86
C MET A 101 -18.83 -15.01 -1.03
N THR A 102 -20.02 -14.77 -0.48
CA THR A 102 -21.16 -15.69 -0.61
C THR A 102 -21.55 -15.83 -2.08
N TRP A 103 -21.69 -14.71 -2.80
CA TRP A 103 -22.03 -14.71 -4.21
C TRP A 103 -20.94 -15.30 -5.10
N ASN A 104 -19.66 -15.03 -4.81
CA ASN A 104 -18.56 -15.64 -5.55
C ASN A 104 -18.52 -17.16 -5.34
N SER A 105 -18.80 -17.65 -4.12
CA SER A 105 -18.84 -19.08 -3.82
C SER A 105 -20.00 -19.78 -4.53
N LEU A 106 -21.19 -19.17 -4.56
CA LEU A 106 -22.35 -19.67 -5.30
C LEU A 106 -22.11 -19.68 -6.81
N LEU A 107 -21.45 -18.65 -7.35
CA LEU A 107 -21.08 -18.59 -8.77
C LEU A 107 -20.09 -19.70 -9.15
N ALA A 108 -19.05 -19.91 -8.34
CA ALA A 108 -18.07 -20.97 -8.55
C ALA A 108 -18.72 -22.37 -8.50
N GLN A 109 -19.62 -22.58 -7.55
CA GLN A 109 -20.37 -23.84 -7.44
C GLN A 109 -21.28 -24.07 -8.66
N HIS A 110 -22.04 -23.05 -9.07
CA HIS A 110 -22.88 -23.15 -10.26
C HIS A 110 -22.05 -23.43 -11.52
N HIS A 111 -20.88 -22.80 -11.66
CA HIS A 111 -19.98 -23.04 -12.79
C HIS A 111 -19.49 -24.49 -12.84
N GLN A 112 -19.05 -25.05 -11.70
CA GLN A 112 -18.63 -26.46 -11.59
C GLN A 112 -19.73 -27.43 -12.05
N HIS A 113 -21.01 -27.10 -11.84
CA HIS A 113 -22.13 -27.95 -12.26
C HIS A 113 -22.54 -27.77 -13.72
N THR A 114 -22.34 -26.59 -14.32
CA THR A 114 -22.91 -26.25 -15.64
C THR A 114 -21.92 -26.45 -16.81
N GLY A 115 -20.61 -26.44 -16.54
CA GLY A 115 -19.58 -26.74 -17.55
C GLY A 115 -19.40 -25.68 -18.66
N ASP A 116 -19.97 -24.49 -18.52
CA ASP A 116 -19.88 -23.42 -19.54
C ASP A 116 -18.50 -22.76 -19.56
N PHE A 117 -17.77 -22.94 -20.65
CA PHE A 117 -16.40 -22.46 -20.84
C PHE A 117 -16.29 -20.93 -21.01
N THR A 118 -17.37 -20.25 -21.40
CA THR A 118 -17.39 -18.78 -21.57
C THR A 118 -17.50 -18.06 -20.22
N ALA A 119 -18.12 -18.71 -19.24
CA ALA A 119 -18.28 -18.23 -17.87
C ALA A 119 -17.03 -18.46 -17.00
N SER A 120 -16.10 -19.33 -17.41
CA SER A 120 -14.90 -19.66 -16.62
C SER A 120 -14.00 -18.44 -16.42
N THR A 121 -13.65 -17.74 -17.51
CA THR A 121 -12.75 -16.58 -17.47
C THR A 121 -13.32 -15.43 -16.62
N PHE A 122 -14.64 -15.27 -16.59
CA PHE A 122 -15.30 -14.26 -15.76
C PHE A 122 -15.28 -14.66 -14.28
N THR A 123 -15.64 -15.91 -13.98
CA THR A 123 -15.63 -16.48 -12.62
C THR A 123 -14.23 -16.50 -12.02
N ASP A 124 -13.21 -16.83 -12.82
CA ASP A 124 -11.80 -16.81 -12.41
C ASP A 124 -11.34 -15.40 -12.04
N LYS A 125 -11.74 -14.38 -12.81
CA LYS A 125 -11.39 -12.98 -12.53
C LYS A 125 -12.08 -12.47 -11.26
N ILE A 126 -13.35 -12.76 -11.05
CA ILE A 126 -14.07 -12.38 -9.82
C ILE A 126 -13.48 -13.11 -8.61
N THR A 127 -13.17 -14.40 -8.75
CA THR A 127 -12.54 -15.18 -7.69
C THR A 127 -11.18 -14.63 -7.30
N ALA A 128 -10.34 -14.26 -8.28
CA ALA A 128 -9.04 -13.65 -8.02
C ALA A 128 -9.15 -12.31 -7.26
N ILE A 129 -10.13 -11.47 -7.61
CA ILE A 129 -10.40 -10.20 -6.91
C ILE A 129 -10.87 -10.48 -5.48
N THR A 130 -11.84 -11.38 -5.32
CA THR A 130 -12.40 -11.78 -4.02
C THR A 130 -11.32 -12.31 -3.08
N ASN A 131 -10.45 -13.20 -3.56
CA ASN A 131 -9.37 -13.78 -2.78
C ASN A 131 -8.33 -12.73 -2.34
N THR A 132 -8.09 -11.71 -3.18
CA THR A 132 -7.20 -10.60 -2.83
C THR A 132 -7.78 -9.74 -1.72
N LEU A 133 -9.09 -9.48 -1.74
CA LEU A 133 -9.78 -8.75 -0.68
C LEU A 133 -9.81 -9.56 0.63
N LEU A 134 -10.08 -10.86 0.54
CA LEU A 134 -10.09 -11.78 1.69
C LEU A 134 -8.76 -11.81 2.43
N GLY A 135 -7.64 -11.89 1.69
CA GLY A 135 -6.31 -11.92 2.29
C GLY A 135 -6.04 -10.67 3.13
N ARG A 136 -6.41 -9.49 2.62
CA ARG A 136 -6.24 -8.22 3.33
C ARG A 136 -7.15 -8.13 4.55
N TRP A 137 -8.41 -8.54 4.43
CA TRP A 137 -9.34 -8.51 5.56
C TRP A 137 -8.88 -9.45 6.69
N ILE A 138 -8.39 -10.65 6.35
CA ILE A 138 -7.79 -11.57 7.33
C ILE A 138 -6.59 -10.93 8.03
N ASP A 139 -5.68 -10.29 7.29
CA ASP A 139 -4.51 -9.61 7.86
C ASP A 139 -4.94 -8.52 8.87
N THR A 140 -5.82 -7.62 8.45
CA THR A 140 -6.32 -6.52 9.30
C THR A 140 -7.11 -7.03 10.52
N THR A 141 -7.89 -8.10 10.36
CA THR A 141 -8.72 -8.64 11.45
C THR A 141 -7.88 -9.37 12.50
N ILE A 142 -6.82 -10.08 12.08
CA ILE A 142 -5.87 -10.68 13.01
C ILE A 142 -5.13 -9.59 13.79
N GLU A 143 -4.72 -8.51 13.12
CA GLU A 143 -4.03 -7.37 13.76
C GLU A 143 -4.92 -6.61 14.74
N SER A 144 -6.20 -6.41 14.40
CA SER A 144 -7.17 -5.74 15.28
C SER A 144 -7.62 -6.60 16.46
N ASN A 145 -7.43 -7.93 16.37
CA ASN A 145 -7.86 -8.92 17.34
C ASN A 145 -9.38 -8.82 17.65
N ASP A 146 -10.18 -8.53 16.62
CA ASP A 146 -11.64 -8.47 16.75
C ASP A 146 -12.26 -9.88 16.76
N PRO A 147 -12.82 -10.34 17.90
CA PRO A 147 -13.33 -11.71 18.03
C PRO A 147 -14.58 -11.98 17.19
N VAL A 148 -15.38 -10.97 16.85
CA VAL A 148 -16.60 -11.13 16.05
C VAL A 148 -16.23 -11.29 14.59
N ALA A 149 -15.37 -10.40 14.09
CA ALA A 149 -14.88 -10.44 12.72
C ALA A 149 -14.08 -11.72 12.44
N LEU A 150 -13.22 -12.15 13.38
CA LEU A 150 -12.51 -13.44 13.28
C LEU A 150 -13.48 -14.61 13.13
N ARG A 151 -14.57 -14.64 13.90
CA ARG A 151 -15.57 -15.72 13.83
C ARG A 151 -16.32 -15.73 12.50
N LEU A 152 -16.66 -14.55 11.95
CA LEU A 152 -17.27 -14.43 10.63
C LEU A 152 -16.33 -14.94 9.54
N LEU A 153 -15.08 -14.48 9.55
CA LEU A 153 -14.04 -14.92 8.61
C LEU A 153 -13.81 -16.43 8.66
N THR A 154 -13.70 -17.00 9.86
CA THR A 154 -13.59 -18.45 10.05
C THR A 154 -14.77 -19.17 9.40
N ASN A 155 -16.00 -18.74 9.66
CA ASN A 155 -17.18 -19.37 9.05
C ASN A 155 -17.18 -19.30 7.53
N ILE A 156 -16.81 -18.16 6.94
CA ILE A 156 -16.76 -17.99 5.49
C ILE A 156 -15.69 -18.90 4.88
N VAL A 157 -14.47 -18.86 5.42
CA VAL A 157 -13.32 -19.61 4.88
C VAL A 157 -13.49 -21.13 5.05
N SER A 158 -14.10 -21.57 6.17
CA SER A 158 -14.39 -22.98 6.41
C SER A 158 -15.43 -23.54 5.44
N ASN A 159 -16.42 -22.74 5.05
CA ASN A 159 -17.50 -23.16 4.15
C ASN A 159 -17.14 -23.04 2.66
N GLN A 160 -16.05 -22.36 2.33
CA GLN A 160 -15.55 -22.30 0.96
C GLN A 160 -15.00 -23.67 0.53
N PRO A 161 -15.48 -24.28 -0.56
CA PRO A 161 -14.92 -25.54 -1.06
C PRO A 161 -13.48 -25.35 -1.52
N LEU A 162 -12.63 -26.35 -1.28
CA LEU A 162 -11.28 -26.33 -1.83
C LEU A 162 -11.34 -26.44 -3.35
N VAL A 163 -10.61 -25.57 -4.02
CA VAL A 163 -10.31 -25.75 -5.45
C VAL A 163 -9.43 -26.99 -5.64
N ALA A 164 -9.39 -27.51 -6.86
CA ALA A 164 -8.55 -28.65 -7.17
C ALA A 164 -7.04 -28.31 -6.93
N PRO A 165 -6.21 -29.27 -6.50
CA PRO A 165 -4.79 -29.02 -6.20
C PRO A 165 -3.97 -28.41 -7.33
N GLU A 166 -4.35 -28.68 -8.57
CA GLU A 166 -3.74 -28.12 -9.78
C GLU A 166 -4.12 -26.64 -10.03
N SER A 167 -5.10 -26.11 -9.30
CA SER A 167 -5.53 -24.73 -9.43
C SER A 167 -4.48 -23.76 -8.86
N PRO A 168 -4.18 -22.65 -9.55
CA PRO A 168 -3.25 -21.64 -9.04
C PRO A 168 -3.72 -20.96 -7.74
N ASP A 169 -4.99 -21.12 -7.35
CA ASP A 169 -5.55 -20.57 -6.10
C ASP A 169 -5.47 -21.54 -4.91
N TYR A 170 -5.11 -22.81 -5.13
CA TYR A 170 -5.10 -23.84 -4.09
C TYR A 170 -4.22 -23.47 -2.90
N ASP A 171 -2.95 -23.11 -3.17
CA ASP A 171 -1.99 -22.67 -2.14
C ASP A 171 -2.50 -21.43 -1.37
N GLY A 172 -3.22 -20.55 -2.06
CA GLY A 172 -3.79 -19.35 -1.45
C GLY A 172 -4.90 -19.68 -0.45
N GLN A 173 -5.76 -20.65 -0.77
CA GLN A 173 -6.82 -21.12 0.12
C GLN A 173 -6.26 -21.81 1.37
N LEU A 174 -5.25 -22.66 1.19
CA LEU A 174 -4.56 -23.31 2.31
C LEU A 174 -3.87 -22.27 3.20
N TYR A 175 -3.19 -21.29 2.61
CA TYR A 175 -2.55 -20.20 3.37
C TYR A 175 -3.56 -19.44 4.23
N ARG A 176 -4.74 -19.10 3.70
CA ARG A 176 -5.80 -18.41 4.46
C ARG A 176 -6.33 -19.24 5.61
N ARG A 177 -6.56 -20.53 5.39
CA ARG A 177 -7.01 -21.47 6.43
C ARG A 177 -5.96 -21.62 7.53
N TRP A 178 -4.69 -21.71 7.17
CA TRP A 178 -3.58 -21.77 8.11
C TRP A 178 -3.49 -20.50 8.96
N ARG A 179 -3.61 -19.31 8.35
CA ARG A 179 -3.61 -18.02 9.05
C ARG A 179 -4.75 -17.88 10.08
N LEU A 180 -5.89 -18.51 9.83
CA LEU A 180 -7.03 -18.55 10.74
C LEU A 180 -6.99 -19.73 11.73
N GLY A 181 -5.92 -20.53 11.73
CA GLY A 181 -5.77 -21.71 12.60
C GLY A 181 -6.71 -22.87 12.26
N LEU A 182 -7.21 -22.94 11.03
CA LEU A 182 -8.17 -23.96 10.58
C LEU A 182 -7.50 -25.23 10.06
N ILE A 183 -6.21 -25.16 9.74
CA ILE A 183 -5.40 -26.32 9.34
C ILE A 183 -4.05 -26.30 10.09
N PRO A 184 -3.47 -27.48 10.36
CA PRO A 184 -2.17 -27.61 11.03
C PRO A 184 -0.99 -27.19 10.13
N ASP A 185 0.13 -26.86 10.75
CA ASP A 185 1.36 -26.34 10.10
C ASP A 185 1.97 -27.32 9.07
N ASP A 186 1.75 -28.62 9.24
CA ASP A 186 2.27 -29.67 8.36
C ASP A 186 1.55 -29.77 7.00
N GLN A 187 0.38 -29.12 6.86
CA GLN A 187 -0.38 -29.08 5.62
C GLN A 187 0.03 -27.93 4.69
N LEU A 188 0.95 -27.05 5.11
CA LEU A 188 1.40 -25.92 4.33
C LEU A 188 2.93 -25.87 4.25
N GLY A 189 3.49 -25.94 3.03
CA GLY A 189 4.94 -25.87 2.84
C GLY A 189 5.53 -24.50 3.22
N ASP A 190 6.71 -24.50 3.84
CA ASP A 190 7.43 -23.29 4.28
C ASP A 190 7.63 -22.26 3.14
N ASP A 191 7.88 -22.75 1.93
CA ASP A 191 8.02 -21.91 0.72
C ASP A 191 6.73 -21.16 0.37
N THR A 192 5.57 -21.77 0.61
CA THR A 192 4.25 -21.15 0.39
C THR A 192 4.02 -20.05 1.42
N ILE A 193 4.36 -20.29 2.69
CA ILE A 193 4.28 -19.28 3.75
C ILE A 193 5.14 -18.05 3.41
N ALA A 194 6.39 -18.28 2.99
CA ALA A 194 7.33 -17.21 2.64
C ALA A 194 6.84 -16.37 1.45
N ARG A 195 6.35 -17.03 0.38
CA ARG A 195 5.85 -16.37 -0.83
C ARG A 195 4.65 -15.47 -0.54
N TYR A 196 3.69 -15.94 0.24
CA TYR A 196 2.47 -15.17 0.54
C TYR A 196 2.71 -14.06 1.56
N ARG A 197 3.62 -14.26 2.54
CA ARG A 197 4.08 -13.15 3.41
C ARG A 197 4.70 -12.02 2.59
N GLN A 198 5.58 -12.32 1.64
CA GLN A 198 6.20 -11.29 0.79
C GLN A 198 5.19 -10.57 -0.12
N ARG A 199 4.23 -11.31 -0.68
CA ARG A 199 3.18 -10.74 -1.55
C ARG A 199 2.25 -9.79 -0.80
N ASN A 200 1.93 -10.07 0.46
CA ASN A 200 1.07 -9.20 1.28
C ASN A 200 1.82 -7.98 1.84
N LEU A 201 3.15 -8.04 1.96
CA LEU A 201 4.00 -6.93 2.40
C LEU A 201 4.32 -5.90 1.29
N GLN A 202 4.15 -6.25 0.01
CA GLN A 202 4.35 -5.29 -1.08
C GLN A 202 3.06 -4.51 -1.36
N PRO A 203 3.03 -3.18 -1.18
CA PRO A 203 1.94 -2.37 -1.70
C PRO A 203 1.93 -2.58 -3.21
N THR A 204 0.81 -3.07 -3.73
CA THR A 204 0.65 -3.37 -5.15
C THR A 204 1.04 -2.13 -5.93
N ARG A 205 2.22 -2.13 -6.57
CA ARG A 205 2.62 -1.11 -7.52
C ARG A 205 1.59 -1.15 -8.64
N ARG A 206 0.63 -0.23 -8.60
CA ARG A 206 -0.34 -0.05 -9.67
C ARG A 206 0.41 0.50 -10.88
N PHE A 207 0.28 -0.19 -12.01
CA PHE A 207 0.40 0.40 -13.33
C PHE A 207 -0.73 1.40 -13.54
#